data_AF-A0AAE2YHI5-F1
#
_entry.id   AF-A0AAE2YHI5-F1
#
_cell.length_a   1.000
_cell.length_b   1.000
_cell.length_c   1.000
_cell.angle_alpha   90.00
_cell.angle_beta   90.00
_cell.angle_gamma   90.00
#
_symmetry.space_group_name_H-M   'P 1'
#
loop_
_entity.id
_entity.type
_entity.pdbx_description
1 polymer ?
#
loop_
_entity_poly.entity_id
_entity_poly.type
_entity_poly.pdbx_seq_one_letter_code
_entity_poly.pdbx_strand_id
1 'polypeptide(L)'
;MVSECSYQVKSYKVKHNYDVKDFLESYRWLLQRAINEIWENIAWKEKIISGKRLIPIIPKSSEFKRNLRNSLLGDWNFCAHYVDSAIKLIRF
;
A
#
# COMPACT_ATOMS: atom_id res chain seq x y z
N MET A 1 15.03 -30.85 24.39
CA MET A 1 15.35 -29.41 24.49
C MET A 1 14.36 -28.66 23.62
N VAL A 2 13.34 -28.05 24.22
CA VAL A 2 12.36 -27.21 23.51
C VAL A 2 12.73 -25.76 23.81
N SER A 3 13.08 -25.00 22.77
CA SER A 3 13.38 -23.57 22.90
C SER A 3 12.06 -22.81 22.98
N GLU A 4 11.72 -22.30 24.17
CA GLU A 4 10.60 -21.39 24.35
C GLU A 4 10.94 -20.04 23.69
N CYS A 5 10.27 -19.72 22.59
CA CYS A 5 10.34 -18.42 21.96
C CYS A 5 9.52 -17.44 22.82
N SER A 6 10.19 -16.72 23.73
CA SER A 6 9.52 -15.71 24.55
C SER A 6 9.14 -14.50 23.68
N TYR A 7 7.86 -14.42 23.30
CA TYR A 7 7.31 -13.22 22.67
C TYR A 7 7.33 -12.08 23.69
N GLN A 8 8.37 -11.26 23.68
CA GLN A 8 8.43 -10.05 24.50
C GLN A 8 7.42 -9.03 23.98
N VAL A 9 6.25 -8.97 24.61
CA VAL A 9 5.24 -7.94 24.33
C VAL A 9 5.70 -6.63 24.97
N LYS A 10 6.19 -5.70 24.14
CA LYS A 10 6.55 -4.35 24.58
C LYS A 10 5.29 -3.48 24.61
N SER A 11 4.91 -3.03 25.80
CA SER A 11 3.85 -2.03 25.97
C SER A 11 4.48 -0.63 26.06
N TYR A 12 4.02 0.28 25.22
CA TYR A 12 4.47 1.67 25.19
C TYR A 12 3.37 2.57 25.74
N LYS A 13 3.70 3.43 26.72
CA LYS A 13 2.80 4.49 27.19
C LYS A 13 2.87 5.66 26.21
N VAL A 14 1.81 5.87 25.44
CA VAL A 14 1.71 6.98 24.49
C VAL A 14 0.85 8.08 25.11
N LYS A 15 1.32 9.33 25.08
CA LYS A 15 0.50 10.48 25.51
C LYS A 15 -0.66 10.66 24.51
N HIS A 16 -1.89 10.68 25.00
CA HIS A 16 -3.12 10.61 24.18
C HIS A 16 -3.65 11.98 23.70
N ASN A 17 -2.78 12.96 23.39
CA ASN A 17 -3.22 14.30 22.98
C ASN A 17 -2.51 14.83 21.73
N TYR A 18 -2.04 13.94 20.85
CA TYR A 18 -1.52 14.36 19.55
C TYR A 18 -2.67 14.51 18.58
N ASP A 19 -2.73 15.67 17.91
CA ASP A 19 -3.63 15.84 16.77
C ASP A 19 -3.10 14.98 15.61
N VAL A 20 -3.82 13.89 15.35
CA VAL A 20 -3.51 12.95 14.26
C VAL A 20 -4.38 13.20 13.03
N LYS A 21 -5.24 14.22 13.04
CA LYS A 21 -6.19 14.48 11.96
C LYS A 21 -5.48 14.67 10.63
N ASP A 22 -4.45 15.51 10.60
CA ASP A 22 -3.65 15.78 9.40
C ASP A 22 -2.98 14.51 8.88
N PHE A 23 -2.48 13.66 9.78
CA PHE A 23 -1.89 12.36 9.41
C PHE A 23 -2.93 11.44 8.78
N LEU A 24 -4.11 11.31 9.40
CA LEU A 24 -5.18 10.45 8.90
C LEU A 24 -5.70 10.92 7.55
N GLU A 25 -5.91 12.23 7.38
CA GLU A 25 -6.35 12.80 6.10
C GLU A 25 -5.30 12.60 5.01
N SER A 26 -4.02 12.88 5.31
CA SER A 26 -2.92 12.67 4.38
C SER A 26 -2.78 11.19 4.00
N TYR A 27 -2.88 10.29 4.98
CA TYR A 27 -2.77 8.85 4.74
C TYR A 27 -3.94 8.32 3.89
N ARG A 28 -5.16 8.82 4.12
CA ARG A 28 -6.32 8.52 3.27
C ARG A 28 -6.10 8.98 1.83
N TRP A 29 -5.59 10.20 1.64
CA TRP A 29 -5.24 10.72 0.31
C TRP A 29 -4.16 9.89 -0.37
N LEU A 30 -3.13 9.47 0.37
CA LEU A 30 -2.08 8.59 -0.12
C LEU A 30 -2.64 7.26 -0.61
N LEU A 31 -3.54 6.63 0.15
CA LEU A 31 -4.19 5.37 -0.26
C LEU A 31 -5.03 5.55 -1.53
N GLN A 32 -5.82 6.64 -1.61
CA GLN A 32 -6.63 6.91 -2.79
C GLN A 32 -5.77 7.11 -4.03
N ARG A 33 -4.67 7.86 -3.92
CA ARG A 33 -3.72 8.04 -5.02
C ARG A 33 -3.10 6.74 -5.46
N ALA A 34 -2.70 5.88 -4.51
CA ALA A 34 -2.17 4.57 -4.84
C ALA A 34 -3.19 3.76 -5.65
N ILE A 35 -4.45 3.70 -5.20
CA ILE A 35 -5.53 3.00 -5.91
C ILE A 35 -5.72 3.57 -7.32
N ASN A 36 -5.74 4.89 -7.49
CA ASN A 36 -5.91 5.54 -8.79
C ASN A 36 -4.75 5.18 -9.74
N GLU A 37 -3.51 5.32 -9.29
CA GLU A 37 -2.32 4.97 -10.09
C GLU A 37 -2.34 3.51 -10.54
N ILE A 38 -2.75 2.61 -9.65
CA ILE A 38 -2.90 1.19 -9.99
C ILE A 38 -3.99 1.02 -11.03
N TRP A 39 -5.16 1.63 -10.82
CA TRP A 39 -6.31 1.53 -11.71
C TRP A 39 -5.98 1.95 -13.14
N GLU A 40 -5.33 3.10 -13.31
CA GLU A 40 -4.92 3.63 -14.62
C GLU A 40 -3.89 2.75 -15.34
N ASN A 41 -3.12 1.97 -14.60
CA ASN A 41 -2.10 1.07 -15.15
C ASN A 41 -2.57 -0.39 -15.30
N ILE A 42 -3.86 -0.68 -15.07
CA ILE A 42 -4.43 -2.01 -15.35
C ILE A 42 -4.57 -2.18 -16.86
N ALA A 43 -3.85 -3.15 -17.41
CA ALA A 43 -4.07 -3.60 -18.78
C ALA A 43 -5.22 -4.61 -18.84
N TRP A 44 -5.97 -4.65 -19.94
CA TRP A 44 -7.08 -5.59 -20.11
C TRP A 44 -6.79 -6.56 -21.24
N LYS A 45 -6.89 -7.87 -20.96
CA LYS A 45 -6.73 -8.92 -21.97
C LYS A 45 -8.07 -9.59 -22.23
N GLU A 46 -8.47 -9.65 -23.49
CA GLU A 46 -9.62 -10.44 -23.91
C GLU A 46 -9.27 -11.93 -23.88
N LYS A 47 -10.16 -12.73 -23.29
CA LYS A 47 -10.06 -14.18 -23.27
C LYS A 47 -11.39 -14.78 -23.70
N ILE A 48 -11.34 -15.65 -24.70
CA ILE A 48 -12.49 -16.37 -25.24
C ILE A 48 -12.42 -17.79 -24.70
N ILE A 49 -13.26 -18.13 -23.71
CA ILE A 49 -13.37 -19.51 -23.16
C ILE A 49 -14.78 -20.05 -23.46
N SER A 50 -15.80 -19.27 -23.12
CA SER A 50 -17.23 -19.58 -23.36
C SER A 50 -18.02 -18.34 -23.82
N GLY A 51 -17.30 -17.29 -24.20
CA GLY A 51 -17.78 -15.93 -24.51
C GLY A 51 -16.62 -14.93 -24.42
N LYS A 52 -16.82 -13.69 -24.86
CA LYS A 52 -15.80 -12.63 -24.75
C LYS A 52 -15.75 -12.10 -23.31
N ARG A 53 -14.63 -12.33 -22.61
CA ARG A 53 -14.39 -11.80 -21.25
C ARG A 53 -13.11 -10.98 -21.21
N LEU A 54 -13.17 -9.79 -20.62
CA LEU A 54 -11.99 -9.00 -20.29
C LEU A 54 -11.43 -9.44 -18.94
N ILE A 55 -10.12 -9.71 -18.88
CA ILE A 55 -9.40 -10.07 -17.66
C ILE A 55 -8.39 -8.96 -17.37
N PRO A 56 -8.42 -8.33 -16.19
CA PRO A 56 -7.44 -7.32 -15.81
C PRO A 56 -6.09 -7.98 -15.55
N ILE A 57 -5.04 -7.39 -16.12
CA ILE A 57 -3.64 -7.69 -15.85
C ILE A 57 -3.16 -6.60 -14.89
N ILE A 58 -3.05 -6.97 -13.62
CA ILE A 58 -2.59 -6.08 -12.56
C ILE A 58 -1.08 -5.85 -12.71
N PRO A 59 -0.59 -4.61 -12.68
CA PRO A 59 0.84 -4.32 -12.77
C PRO A 59 1.57 -4.76 -11.49
N LYS A 60 2.37 -5.81 -11.58
CA LYS A 60 3.12 -6.39 -10.43
C LYS A 60 4.64 -6.26 -10.55
N SER A 61 5.16 -5.65 -11.61
CA SER A 61 6.60 -5.53 -11.85
C SER A 61 7.28 -4.76 -10.71
N SER A 62 8.53 -5.11 -10.43
CA SER A 62 9.35 -4.38 -9.44
C SER A 62 9.53 -2.92 -9.82
N GLU A 63 9.65 -2.63 -11.11
CA GLU A 63 9.72 -1.28 -11.67
C GLU A 63 8.44 -0.48 -11.42
N PHE A 64 7.27 -1.07 -11.66
CA PHE A 64 5.99 -0.41 -11.35
C PHE A 64 5.89 -0.07 -9.87
N LYS A 65 6.23 -1.03 -8.99
CA LYS A 65 6.21 -0.81 -7.53
C LYS A 65 7.15 0.31 -7.11
N ARG A 66 8.34 0.40 -7.73
CA ARG A 66 9.31 1.48 -7.48
C ARG A 66 8.77 2.84 -7.93
N ASN A 67 8.18 2.92 -9.13
CA ASN A 67 7.63 4.15 -9.67
C ASN A 67 6.41 4.63 -8.86
N LEU A 68 5.52 3.72 -8.48
CA LEU A 68 4.41 3.98 -7.58
C LEU A 68 4.90 4.56 -6.25
N ARG A 69 5.92 3.94 -5.64
CA ARG A 69 6.54 4.45 -4.40
C ARG A 69 7.07 5.86 -4.56
N ASN A 70 7.81 6.13 -5.63
CA ASN A 70 8.39 7.45 -5.87
C ASN A 70 7.30 8.52 -6.09
N SER A 71 6.22 8.19 -6.81
CA SER A 71 5.06 9.06 -6.98
C SER A 71 4.38 9.39 -5.64
N LEU A 72 4.12 8.36 -4.81
CA LEU A 72 3.47 8.55 -3.50
C LEU A 72 4.33 9.32 -2.50
N LEU A 73 5.67 9.24 -2.60
CA LEU A 73 6.59 10.00 -1.75
C LEU A 73 6.67 11.48 -2.10
N GLY A 74 6.38 11.85 -3.35
CA GLY A 74 6.53 13.24 -3.82
C GLY A 74 5.73 14.26 -3.02
N ASP A 75 4.53 13.89 -2.58
CA ASP A 75 3.63 14.77 -1.80
C ASP A 75 3.41 14.27 -0.36
N TRP A 76 4.37 13.50 0.18
CA TRP A 76 4.25 12.88 1.51
C TRP A 76 5.08 13.62 2.57
N ASN A 77 4.39 14.17 3.57
CA ASN A 77 5.02 14.98 4.63
C ASN A 77 5.43 14.19 5.89
N PHE A 78 5.15 12.89 5.96
CA PHE A 78 5.47 12.04 7.13
C PHE A 78 6.57 11.02 6.81
N CYS A 79 6.89 10.14 7.77
CA CYS A 79 7.92 9.12 7.55
C CYS A 79 7.62 8.20 6.36
N ALA A 80 8.64 7.90 5.55
CA ALA A 80 8.51 7.09 4.35
C ALA A 80 7.98 5.66 4.60
N HIS A 81 8.21 5.11 5.80
CA HIS A 81 7.76 3.75 6.14
C HIS A 81 6.22 3.60 6.13
N TYR A 82 5.47 4.70 6.27
CA TYR A 82 4.01 4.68 6.10
C TYR A 82 3.61 4.44 4.64
N VAL A 83 4.34 5.03 3.69
CA VAL A 83 4.18 4.75 2.25
C VAL A 83 4.51 3.28 1.97
N ASP A 84 5.60 2.78 2.54
CA ASP A 84 5.99 1.37 2.38
C ASP A 84 4.93 0.42 2.97
N SER A 85 4.26 0.82 4.06
CA SER A 85 3.15 0.09 4.66
C SER A 85 1.91 0.07 3.75
N ALA A 86 1.58 1.22 3.14
CA ALA A 86 0.49 1.31 2.17
C ALA A 86 0.73 0.41 0.95
N ILE A 87 1.94 0.40 0.39
CA ILE A 87 2.31 -0.47 -0.74
C ILE A 87 2.23 -1.95 -0.34
N LYS A 88 2.64 -2.30 0.89
CA LYS A 88 2.51 -3.67 1.41
C LYS A 88 1.05 -4.09 1.61
N LEU A 89 0.19 -3.17 2.04
CA LEU A 89 -1.24 -3.41 2.24
C LEU A 89 -1.94 -3.71 0.92
N ILE A 90 -1.59 -2.97 -0.12
CA ILE A 90 -2.14 -3.11 -1.49
C ILE A 90 -1.48 -4.29 -2.23
N ARG A 91 -1.09 -5.34 -1.50
CA ARG A 91 -0.40 -6.51 -2.05
C ARG A 91 -1.22 -7.13 -3.20
N PHE A 92 -0.71 -6.97 -4.42
CA PHE A 92 -1.19 -7.62 -5.64
C PHE A 92 -0.62 -9.02 -5.81
#